data_AF-A0AAV5TTM4-F1
#
_entry.id   AF-A0AAV5TTM4-F1
#
_cell.length_a   1.000
_cell.length_b   1.000
_cell.length_c   1.000
_cell.angle_alpha   90.00
_cell.angle_beta   90.00
_cell.angle_gamma   90.00
#
_symmetry.space_group_name_H-M   'P 1'
#
loop_
_entity.id
_entity.type
_entity.pdbx_description
1 polymer ?
#
loop_
_entity_poly.entity_id
_entity_poly.type
_entity_poly.pdbx_seq_one_letter_code
_entity_poly.pdbx_strand_id
1 'polypeptide(L)'
;MKGTEKGDGSSKSVASSEIVKPQQMVLELESNSEMPFMDLPGDIHIRFFEELDFPCCLKLRLNKKLDGLQMCVKNILHKIELKIFSDHYELKLVKSSEDVDSSRPPRQYRNFHQLVQGLNRLSLNTSVNRITLDIVTNVHNCSIIEALSNFETRSLEVLSNNDKLVLPQLDLSSLHNFARNARLFMLDGGCNRKDLS
;
A
#
# COMPACT_ATOMS: atom_id res chain seq x y z
N MET A 1 73.24 65.39 -15.74
CA MET A 1 73.45 64.41 -16.82
C MET A 1 72.10 64.04 -17.41
N LYS A 2 71.97 64.16 -18.75
CA LYS A 2 71.11 63.48 -19.74
C LYS A 2 69.76 62.89 -19.26
N GLY A 3 68.62 63.08 -19.92
CA GLY A 3 68.35 63.61 -21.26
C GLY A 3 66.84 63.61 -21.56
N THR A 4 66.48 64.47 -22.51
CA THR A 4 65.23 64.61 -23.26
C THR A 4 64.77 63.33 -23.95
N GLU A 5 63.45 63.16 -24.16
CA GLU A 5 62.84 63.15 -25.51
C GLU A 5 61.30 63.05 -25.51
N LYS A 6 60.73 63.67 -26.56
CA LYS A 6 59.32 63.74 -26.98
C LYS A 6 58.95 62.50 -27.82
N GLY A 7 57.65 62.25 -28.06
CA GLY A 7 57.25 61.55 -29.29
C GLY A 7 55.84 60.95 -29.30
N ASP A 8 54.97 61.55 -30.12
CA ASP A 8 53.70 61.02 -30.64
C ASP A 8 53.81 59.63 -31.28
N GLY A 9 52.69 58.91 -31.39
CA GLY A 9 52.61 57.82 -32.35
C GLY A 9 51.46 56.83 -32.18
N SER A 10 50.28 57.24 -32.65
CA SER A 10 49.15 56.36 -32.99
C SER A 10 49.58 55.15 -33.85
N SER A 11 49.07 53.94 -33.55
CA SER A 11 48.49 53.03 -34.55
C SER A 11 47.92 51.75 -33.93
N LYS A 12 46.63 51.54 -34.22
CA LYS A 12 45.95 50.28 -34.58
C LYS A 12 46.82 49.02 -34.53
N SER A 13 46.32 47.95 -33.89
CA SER A 13 45.60 46.86 -34.58
C SER A 13 45.62 45.55 -33.79
N VAL A 14 44.42 45.03 -33.54
CA VAL A 14 44.02 43.62 -33.59
C VAL A 14 44.72 42.64 -32.64
N ALA A 15 44.01 42.44 -31.53
CA ALA A 15 43.88 41.23 -30.72
C ALA A 15 44.62 40.00 -31.23
N SER A 16 45.62 39.61 -30.45
CA SER A 16 46.22 38.29 -30.45
C SER A 16 45.18 37.23 -30.08
N SER A 17 45.28 36.12 -30.79
CA SER A 17 44.56 34.86 -30.62
C SER A 17 44.55 34.41 -29.15
N GLU A 18 43.44 34.63 -28.45
CA GLU A 18 43.19 33.92 -27.20
C GLU A 18 42.68 32.52 -27.53
N ILE A 19 43.54 31.56 -27.21
CA ILE A 19 43.25 30.15 -27.11
C ILE A 19 42.05 30.00 -26.16
N VAL A 20 40.90 29.63 -26.71
CA VAL A 20 39.71 29.23 -25.96
C VAL A 20 40.08 27.98 -25.16
N LYS A 21 40.49 28.18 -23.91
CA LYS A 21 40.39 27.13 -22.89
C LYS A 21 38.89 26.93 -22.67
N PRO A 22 38.35 25.72 -22.82
CA PRO A 22 37.00 25.45 -22.35
C PRO A 22 37.00 25.72 -20.85
N GLN A 23 36.35 26.81 -20.45
CA GLN A 23 35.96 27.03 -19.07
C GLN A 23 35.13 25.81 -18.70
N GLN A 24 35.73 24.96 -17.87
CA GLN A 24 35.02 23.99 -17.09
C GLN A 24 34.03 24.81 -16.29
N MET A 25 32.80 24.93 -16.78
CA MET A 25 31.65 25.33 -15.97
C MET A 25 31.60 24.28 -14.86
N VAL A 26 32.25 24.61 -13.74
CA VAL A 26 31.84 24.12 -12.45
C VAL A 26 30.45 24.70 -12.29
N LEU A 27 29.45 23.95 -12.77
CA LEU A 27 28.14 23.95 -12.15
C LEU A 27 28.44 23.55 -10.72
N GLU A 28 28.62 24.55 -9.86
CA GLU A 28 28.34 24.38 -8.45
C GLU A 28 26.92 23.83 -8.42
N LEU A 29 26.81 22.51 -8.18
CA LEU A 29 25.56 21.90 -7.81
C LEU A 29 25.18 22.57 -6.49
N GLU A 30 24.46 23.68 -6.61
CA GLU A 30 23.64 24.20 -5.54
C GLU A 30 22.87 23.01 -5.00
N SER A 31 23.06 22.75 -3.70
CA SER A 31 22.48 21.64 -2.95
C SER A 31 21.13 21.23 -3.50
N ASN A 32 21.00 19.96 -3.92
CA ASN A 32 19.71 19.32 -4.19
C ASN A 32 18.79 19.56 -2.99
N SER A 33 17.97 20.62 -3.04
CA SER A 33 16.91 20.83 -2.08
C SER A 33 15.83 19.83 -2.43
N GLU A 34 15.99 18.60 -1.94
CA GLU A 34 14.93 17.61 -1.99
C GLU A 34 13.71 18.23 -1.31
N MET A 35 12.70 18.56 -2.12
CA MET A 35 11.42 19.03 -1.58
C MET A 35 10.89 17.93 -0.66
N PRO A 36 10.65 18.22 0.64
CA PRO A 36 10.14 17.21 1.55
C PRO A 36 8.84 16.62 1.03
N PHE A 37 8.65 15.30 1.18
CA PHE A 37 7.45 14.61 0.69
C PHE A 37 6.14 15.31 1.14
N MET A 38 6.12 15.87 2.36
CA MET A 38 4.94 16.55 2.90
C MET A 38 4.57 17.86 2.19
N ASP A 39 5.54 18.48 1.52
CA ASP A 39 5.40 19.75 0.80
C ASP A 39 4.97 19.54 -0.65
N LEU A 40 4.91 18.29 -1.11
CA LEU A 40 4.35 17.97 -2.42
C LEU A 40 2.87 18.38 -2.48
N PRO A 41 2.38 18.79 -3.67
CA PRO A 41 0.97 19.00 -3.94
C PRO A 41 0.14 17.74 -3.67
N GLY A 42 -1.10 17.93 -3.20
CA GLY A 42 -1.98 16.81 -2.79
C GLY A 42 -2.36 15.86 -3.92
N ASP A 43 -2.42 16.34 -5.16
CA ASP A 43 -2.62 15.52 -6.36
C ASP A 43 -1.45 14.56 -6.62
N ILE A 44 -0.22 14.96 -6.31
CA ILE A 44 0.96 14.08 -6.37
C ILE A 44 0.87 13.00 -5.30
N HIS A 45 0.43 13.33 -4.08
CA HIS A 45 0.18 12.32 -3.03
C HIS A 45 -0.90 11.33 -3.44
N ILE A 46 -1.99 11.79 -4.06
CA ILE A 46 -3.06 10.92 -4.56
C ILE A 46 -2.52 9.94 -5.59
N ARG A 47 -1.75 10.41 -6.58
CA ARG A 47 -1.11 9.53 -7.57
C ARG A 47 -0.17 8.51 -6.92
N PHE A 48 0.57 8.91 -5.89
CA PHE A 48 1.40 7.97 -5.14
C PHE A 48 0.56 6.86 -4.46
N PHE A 49 -0.61 7.21 -3.92
CA PHE A 49 -1.50 6.23 -3.30
C PHE A 49 -2.20 5.32 -4.33
N GLU A 50 -2.48 5.79 -5.54
CA GLU A 50 -3.01 4.98 -6.65
C GLU A 50 -2.03 3.86 -7.05
N GLU A 51 -0.74 4.17 -7.05
CA GLU A 51 0.33 3.24 -7.42
C GLU A 51 0.76 2.30 -6.28
N LEU A 52 0.37 2.60 -5.03
CA LEU A 52 0.81 1.84 -3.88
C LEU A 52 0.21 0.42 -3.90
N ASP A 53 1.02 -0.57 -3.56
CA ASP A 53 0.50 -1.91 -3.36
C ASP A 53 -0.27 -2.01 -2.03
N PHE A 54 -1.34 -2.81 -2.01
CA PHE A 54 -2.16 -2.97 -0.81
C PHE A 54 -1.38 -3.45 0.43
N PRO A 55 -0.39 -4.36 0.31
CA PRO A 55 0.46 -4.71 1.45
C PRO A 55 1.21 -3.51 2.06
N CYS A 56 1.67 -2.57 1.24
CA CYS A 56 2.25 -1.33 1.76
C CYS A 56 1.18 -0.47 2.44
N CYS A 57 -0.04 -0.37 1.88
CA CYS A 57 -1.15 0.37 2.49
C CYS A 57 -1.41 -0.09 3.94
N LEU A 58 -1.37 -1.39 4.19
CA LEU A 58 -1.58 -1.97 5.53
C LEU A 58 -0.51 -1.55 6.55
N LYS A 59 0.71 -1.21 6.10
CA LYS A 59 1.84 -0.87 6.97
C LYS A 59 2.07 0.62 7.14
N LEU A 60 1.50 1.45 6.26
CA LEU A 60 1.71 2.90 6.30
C LEU A 60 1.20 3.49 7.63
N ARG A 61 2.01 4.38 8.22
CA ARG A 61 1.60 5.28 9.28
C ARG A 61 1.42 6.65 8.65
N LEU A 62 0.17 7.08 8.50
CA LEU A 62 -0.16 8.35 7.89
C LEU A 62 -0.50 9.38 8.95
N ASN A 63 -0.08 10.63 8.73
CA ASN A 63 -0.62 11.75 9.47
C ASN A 63 -2.01 12.11 8.93
N LYS A 64 -2.74 12.96 9.65
CA LYS A 64 -4.12 13.34 9.32
C LYS A 64 -4.29 13.89 7.89
N LYS A 65 -3.30 14.62 7.35
CA LYS A 65 -3.33 15.15 5.98
C LYS A 65 -3.26 14.01 4.96
N LEU A 66 -2.26 13.14 5.08
CA LEU A 66 -2.05 12.03 4.15
C LEU A 66 -3.17 10.98 4.25
N ASP A 67 -3.70 10.76 5.46
CA ASP A 67 -4.84 9.87 5.68
C ASP A 67 -6.09 10.37 4.92
N GLY A 68 -6.38 11.68 5.00
CA GLY A 68 -7.46 12.29 4.23
C GLY A 68 -7.28 12.17 2.72
N LEU A 69 -6.04 12.29 2.21
CA LEU A 69 -5.74 12.16 0.79
C LEU A 69 -5.82 10.69 0.31
N GLN A 70 -5.35 9.74 1.12
CA GLN A 70 -5.47 8.31 0.83
C GLN A 70 -6.95 7.92 0.64
N MET A 71 -7.82 8.48 1.47
CA MET A 71 -9.26 8.22 1.43
C MET A 71 -9.95 8.68 0.13
N CYS A 72 -9.34 9.61 -0.62
CA CYS A 72 -9.84 10.01 -1.94
C CYS A 72 -9.60 8.95 -3.03
N VAL A 73 -8.70 7.99 -2.78
CA VAL A 73 -8.34 6.95 -3.74
C VAL A 73 -9.28 5.76 -3.56
N LYS A 74 -10.21 5.57 -4.50
CA LYS A 74 -11.13 4.44 -4.48
C LYS A 74 -10.44 3.19 -5.01
N ASN A 75 -10.44 2.16 -4.18
CA ASN A 75 -9.81 0.89 -4.47
C ASN A 75 -10.85 -0.19 -4.76
N ILE A 76 -10.53 -1.08 -5.68
CA ILE A 76 -11.32 -2.27 -5.99
C ILE A 76 -10.41 -3.48 -5.89
N LEU A 77 -10.79 -4.42 -5.05
CA LEU A 77 -10.13 -5.72 -4.90
C LEU A 77 -11.03 -6.81 -5.45
N HIS A 78 -10.42 -7.73 -6.21
CA HIS A 78 -11.11 -8.95 -6.60
C HIS A 78 -11.32 -9.87 -5.40
N LYS A 79 -10.29 -10.10 -4.59
CA LYS A 79 -10.37 -11.06 -3.48
C LYS A 79 -9.48 -10.69 -2.30
N ILE A 80 -10.01 -10.93 -1.10
CA ILE A 80 -9.24 -11.05 0.14
C ILE A 80 -9.29 -12.51 0.58
N GLU A 81 -8.13 -13.13 0.75
CA GLU A 81 -8.01 -14.46 1.36
C GLU A 81 -7.27 -14.31 2.68
N LEU A 82 -7.91 -14.72 3.77
CA LEU A 82 -7.31 -14.76 5.09
C LEU A 82 -7.30 -16.20 5.60
N LYS A 83 -6.12 -16.75 5.87
CA LYS A 83 -5.96 -17.99 6.61
C LYS A 83 -5.57 -17.69 8.05
N ILE A 84 -6.25 -18.33 8.99
CA ILE A 84 -6.11 -18.12 10.43
C ILE A 84 -5.45 -19.35 11.03
N PHE A 85 -4.18 -19.21 11.42
CA PHE A 85 -3.43 -20.21 12.18
C PHE A 85 -3.42 -19.83 13.67
N SER A 86 -2.87 -20.72 14.51
CA SER A 86 -2.81 -20.51 15.95
C SER A 86 -1.83 -19.39 16.36
N ASP A 87 -0.76 -19.19 15.59
CA ASP A 87 0.36 -18.30 15.90
C ASP A 87 0.53 -17.15 14.90
N HIS A 88 -0.13 -17.21 13.74
CA HIS A 88 -0.02 -16.19 12.70
C HIS A 88 -1.24 -16.15 11.78
N TYR A 89 -1.29 -15.12 10.94
CA TYR A 89 -2.23 -15.02 9.82
C TYR A 89 -1.50 -15.00 8.51
N GLU A 90 -2.11 -15.61 7.48
CA GLU A 90 -1.69 -15.43 6.10
C GLU A 90 -2.76 -14.64 5.35
N LEU A 91 -2.37 -13.47 4.84
CA LEU A 91 -3.25 -12.61 4.06
C LEU A 91 -2.74 -12.52 2.62
N LYS A 92 -3.63 -12.85 1.67
CA LYS A 92 -3.43 -12.61 0.24
C LYS A 92 -4.49 -11.62 -0.25
N LEU A 93 -4.01 -10.56 -0.91
CA LEU A 93 -4.85 -9.52 -1.50
C LEU A 93 -4.70 -9.61 -3.02
N VAL A 94 -5.82 -9.80 -3.72
CA VAL A 94 -5.85 -10.03 -5.16
C VAL A 94 -6.56 -8.85 -5.82
N LYS A 95 -5.84 -8.09 -6.66
CA LYS A 95 -6.37 -6.90 -7.34
C LYS A 95 -7.30 -7.30 -8.49
N SER A 96 -6.82 -8.12 -9.43
CA SER A 96 -7.57 -8.60 -10.60
C SER A 96 -7.88 -10.09 -10.54
N SER A 97 -8.93 -10.56 -11.22
CA SER A 97 -9.16 -12.00 -11.43
C SER A 97 -8.02 -12.67 -12.20
N GLU A 98 -7.29 -11.91 -13.01
CA GLU A 98 -6.11 -12.39 -13.75
C GLU A 98 -4.90 -12.58 -12.81
N ASP A 99 -4.89 -11.90 -11.66
CA ASP A 99 -3.85 -11.99 -10.65
C ASP A 99 -4.01 -13.20 -9.71
N VAL A 100 -5.11 -13.96 -9.83
CA VAL A 100 -5.40 -15.10 -8.95
C VAL A 100 -4.28 -16.14 -9.01
N ASP A 101 -3.71 -16.34 -10.21
CA ASP A 101 -2.55 -17.20 -10.47
C ASP A 101 -1.20 -16.45 -10.42
N SER A 102 -1.21 -15.13 -10.23
CA SER A 102 0.01 -14.32 -10.16
C SER A 102 0.71 -14.48 -8.80
N SER A 103 1.71 -15.36 -8.79
CA SER A 103 3.02 -15.40 -8.09
C SER A 103 3.31 -14.69 -6.74
N ARG A 104 2.47 -13.81 -6.19
CA ARG A 104 2.75 -13.22 -4.87
C ARG A 104 2.24 -14.16 -3.77
N PRO A 105 3.15 -14.77 -2.98
CA PRO A 105 2.74 -15.64 -1.90
C PRO A 105 1.93 -14.87 -0.86
N PRO A 106 1.01 -15.54 -0.12
CA PRO A 106 0.38 -14.97 1.04
C PRO A 106 1.42 -14.38 1.99
N ARG A 107 1.13 -13.19 2.55
CA ARG A 107 2.03 -12.56 3.51
C ARG A 107 1.65 -13.00 4.92
N GLN A 108 2.66 -13.38 5.69
CA GLN A 108 2.49 -13.73 7.10
C GLN A 108 2.49 -12.49 7.99
N TYR A 109 1.54 -12.44 8.91
CA TYR A 109 1.39 -11.38 9.91
C TYR A 109 1.33 -11.99 11.31
N ARG A 110 2.33 -11.65 12.14
CA ARG A 110 2.39 -12.00 13.56
C ARG A 110 1.92 -10.86 14.49
N ASN A 111 1.99 -9.61 14.01
CA ASN A 111 1.47 -8.46 14.75
C ASN A 111 -0.01 -8.26 14.41
N PHE A 112 -0.87 -8.85 15.23
CA PHE A 112 -2.31 -8.86 15.03
C PHE A 112 -2.93 -7.46 15.07
N HIS A 113 -2.50 -6.63 16.01
CA HIS A 113 -3.02 -5.26 16.15
C HIS A 113 -2.73 -4.40 14.92
N GLN A 114 -1.51 -4.49 14.37
CA GLN A 114 -1.15 -3.76 13.16
C GLN A 114 -1.98 -4.21 11.96
N LEU A 115 -2.24 -5.51 11.84
CA LEU A 115 -3.07 -6.06 10.76
C LEU A 115 -4.51 -5.55 10.86
N VAL A 116 -5.12 -5.62 12.05
CA VAL A 116 -6.49 -5.12 12.30
C VAL A 116 -6.60 -3.63 11.97
N GLN A 117 -5.66 -2.81 12.44
CA GLN A 117 -5.64 -1.38 12.12
C GLN A 117 -5.48 -1.10 10.61
N GLY A 118 -4.61 -1.86 9.94
CA GLY A 118 -4.41 -1.76 8.51
C GLY A 118 -5.69 -2.10 7.73
N LEU A 119 -6.37 -3.19 8.11
CA LEU A 119 -7.63 -3.62 7.50
C LEU A 119 -8.75 -2.59 7.70
N ASN A 120 -8.90 -2.08 8.92
CA ASN A 120 -9.90 -1.05 9.24
C ASN A 120 -9.71 0.25 8.44
N ARG A 121 -8.46 0.65 8.21
CA ARG A 121 -8.17 1.79 7.34
C ARG A 121 -8.51 1.48 5.88
N LEU A 122 -8.10 0.30 5.43
CA LEU A 122 -8.29 -0.11 4.04
C LEU A 122 -9.78 -0.25 3.68
N SER A 123 -10.61 -0.71 4.61
CA SER A 123 -12.05 -0.88 4.38
C SER A 123 -12.79 0.42 4.06
N LEU A 124 -12.24 1.57 4.44
CA LEU A 124 -12.93 2.86 4.29
C LEU A 124 -13.00 3.35 2.84
N ASN A 125 -12.07 2.92 1.98
CA ASN A 125 -11.97 3.36 0.59
C ASN A 125 -11.82 2.19 -0.39
N THR A 126 -12.05 0.95 0.05
CA THR A 126 -11.87 -0.27 -0.76
C THR A 126 -13.14 -1.09 -0.81
N SER A 127 -13.60 -1.40 -2.02
CA SER A 127 -14.64 -2.41 -2.27
C SER A 127 -14.00 -3.75 -2.65
N VAL A 128 -14.59 -4.86 -2.21
CA VAL A 128 -14.00 -6.20 -2.37
C VAL A 128 -15.02 -7.16 -2.97
N ASN A 129 -14.74 -7.78 -4.10
CA ASN A 129 -15.71 -8.71 -4.68
C ASN A 129 -15.94 -9.97 -3.82
N ARG A 130 -14.87 -10.59 -3.30
CA ARG A 130 -14.97 -11.78 -2.44
C ARG A 130 -14.02 -11.73 -1.25
N ILE A 131 -14.51 -12.12 -0.08
CA ILE A 131 -13.70 -12.40 1.11
C ILE A 131 -13.80 -13.90 1.39
N THR A 132 -12.65 -14.58 1.50
CA THR A 132 -12.57 -15.98 1.91
C THR A 132 -11.81 -16.06 3.24
N LEU A 133 -12.43 -16.69 4.23
CA LEU A 133 -11.87 -16.98 5.54
C LEU A 133 -11.60 -18.49 5.64
N ASP A 134 -10.35 -18.87 5.85
CA ASP A 134 -9.94 -20.26 6.10
C ASP A 134 -9.50 -20.39 7.56
N ILE A 135 -10.36 -21.02 8.37
CA ILE A 135 -10.16 -21.19 9.80
C ILE A 135 -9.52 -22.56 10.04
N VAL A 136 -8.20 -22.57 10.22
CA VAL A 136 -7.44 -23.80 10.41
C VAL A 136 -7.44 -24.25 11.87
N THR A 137 -7.63 -23.33 12.82
CA THR A 137 -7.63 -23.64 14.26
C THR A 137 -8.75 -22.91 15.01
N ASN A 138 -9.20 -23.46 16.14
CA ASN A 138 -10.19 -22.81 17.01
C ASN A 138 -9.57 -21.60 17.73
N VAL A 139 -9.53 -20.42 17.08
CA VAL A 139 -9.07 -19.19 17.73
C VAL A 139 -10.21 -18.18 17.86
N HIS A 140 -10.33 -17.60 19.06
CA HIS A 140 -11.26 -16.54 19.41
C HIS A 140 -10.84 -15.16 18.88
N ASN A 141 -10.53 -15.05 17.58
CA ASN A 141 -10.04 -13.80 17.01
C ASN A 141 -11.18 -12.98 16.39
N CYS A 142 -12.04 -12.42 17.23
CA CYS A 142 -13.18 -11.60 16.79
C CYS A 142 -12.71 -10.31 16.09
N SER A 143 -11.64 -9.65 16.56
CA SER A 143 -11.24 -8.32 16.07
C SER A 143 -10.79 -8.29 14.60
N ILE A 144 -10.21 -9.37 14.08
CA ILE A 144 -9.84 -9.41 12.65
C ILE A 144 -11.07 -9.64 11.77
N ILE A 145 -12.04 -10.41 12.28
CA ILE A 145 -13.29 -10.66 11.57
C ILE A 145 -14.16 -9.41 11.58
N GLU A 146 -14.23 -8.70 12.71
CA GLU A 146 -14.82 -7.36 12.81
C GLU A 146 -14.22 -6.42 11.77
N ALA A 147 -12.88 -6.36 11.67
CA ALA A 147 -12.22 -5.51 10.68
C ALA A 147 -12.56 -5.89 9.23
N LEU A 148 -12.70 -7.19 8.95
CA LEU A 148 -13.13 -7.66 7.63
C LEU A 148 -14.61 -7.37 7.33
N SER A 149 -15.47 -7.32 8.36
CA SER A 149 -16.89 -6.97 8.21
C SER A 149 -17.13 -5.52 7.75
N ASN A 150 -16.13 -4.66 7.91
CA ASN A 150 -16.19 -3.26 7.50
C ASN A 150 -16.05 -3.07 5.98
N PHE A 151 -15.56 -4.07 5.24
CA PHE A 151 -15.45 -3.97 3.78
C PHE A 151 -16.82 -4.11 3.12
N GLU A 152 -17.08 -3.25 2.13
CA GLU A 152 -18.18 -3.49 1.19
C GLU A 152 -17.82 -4.69 0.30
N THR A 153 -18.62 -5.77 0.36
CA THR A 153 -18.33 -7.01 -0.36
C THR A 153 -19.49 -7.65 -1.10
N ARG A 154 -19.24 -8.38 -2.18
CA ARG A 154 -20.31 -9.15 -2.85
C ARG A 154 -20.51 -10.51 -2.22
N SER A 155 -19.43 -11.13 -1.73
CA SER A 155 -19.49 -12.50 -1.22
C SER A 155 -18.53 -12.71 -0.06
N LEU A 156 -19.02 -13.37 0.98
CA LEU A 156 -18.22 -13.88 2.08
C LEU A 156 -18.34 -15.39 2.12
N GLU A 157 -17.20 -16.05 2.18
CA GLU A 157 -17.08 -17.50 2.28
C GLU A 157 -16.23 -17.83 3.50
N VAL A 158 -16.74 -18.73 4.34
CA VAL A 158 -16.01 -19.24 5.49
C VAL A 158 -15.81 -20.74 5.31
N LEU A 159 -14.55 -21.14 5.28
CA LEU A 159 -14.08 -22.51 5.18
C LEU A 159 -13.51 -22.92 6.55
N SER A 160 -13.88 -24.10 7.02
CA SER A 160 -13.29 -24.70 8.21
C SER A 160 -12.88 -26.12 7.93
N ASN A 161 -11.64 -26.43 8.28
CA ASN A 161 -11.11 -27.79 8.25
C ASN A 161 -11.46 -28.59 9.51
N ASN A 162 -12.14 -27.96 10.49
CA ASN A 162 -12.62 -28.64 11.69
C ASN A 162 -14.02 -29.21 11.46
N ASP A 163 -14.26 -30.42 11.99
CA ASP A 163 -15.57 -31.12 11.98
C ASP A 163 -16.71 -30.28 12.58
N LYS A 164 -16.37 -29.29 13.39
CA LYS A 164 -17.28 -28.25 13.86
C LYS A 164 -16.72 -26.89 13.48
N LEU A 165 -17.45 -26.19 12.61
CA LEU A 165 -17.22 -24.77 12.39
C LEU A 165 -17.61 -24.03 13.69
N VAL A 166 -16.63 -23.80 14.56
CA VAL A 166 -16.77 -22.82 15.63
C VAL A 166 -16.41 -21.48 15.01
N LEU A 167 -17.41 -20.80 14.46
CA LEU A 167 -17.25 -19.37 14.19
C LEU A 167 -16.83 -18.72 15.51
N PRO A 168 -15.82 -17.83 15.52
CA PRO A 168 -15.59 -16.96 16.66
C PRO A 168 -16.93 -16.34 17.04
N GLN A 169 -17.18 -16.10 18.33
CA GLN A 169 -18.42 -15.45 18.76
C GLN A 169 -18.52 -14.08 18.08
N LEU A 170 -19.16 -14.06 16.91
CA LEU A 170 -19.42 -12.84 16.17
C LEU A 170 -20.45 -12.11 16.99
N ASP A 171 -20.09 -10.92 17.43
CA ASP A 171 -21.07 -10.04 18.00
C ASP A 171 -22.16 -9.74 16.96
N LEU A 172 -23.35 -9.38 17.44
CA LEU A 172 -24.48 -9.05 16.58
C LEU A 172 -24.12 -7.92 15.61
N SER A 173 -23.23 -7.00 16.00
CA SER A 173 -22.68 -5.93 15.16
C SER A 173 -21.94 -6.45 13.94
N SER A 174 -21.00 -7.38 14.12
CA SER A 174 -20.23 -7.96 13.01
C SER A 174 -21.12 -8.75 12.08
N LEU A 175 -22.06 -9.53 12.64
CA LEU A 175 -23.01 -10.30 11.84
C LEU A 175 -23.93 -9.36 11.03
N HIS A 176 -24.41 -8.29 11.67
CA HIS A 176 -25.21 -7.26 11.00
C HIS A 176 -24.40 -6.53 9.93
N ASN A 177 -23.13 -6.20 10.19
CA ASN A 177 -22.26 -5.56 9.22
C ASN A 177 -22.00 -6.47 8.01
N PHE A 178 -21.72 -7.77 8.24
CA PHE A 178 -21.62 -8.73 7.14
C PHE A 178 -22.93 -8.87 6.40
N ALA A 179 -24.07 -8.98 7.07
CA ALA A 179 -25.37 -9.07 6.41
C ALA A 179 -25.70 -7.81 5.59
N ARG A 180 -25.25 -6.64 6.05
CA ARG A 180 -25.42 -5.36 5.32
C ARG A 180 -24.47 -5.25 4.14
N ASN A 181 -23.23 -5.69 4.33
CA ASN A 181 -22.14 -5.42 3.41
C ASN A 181 -21.82 -6.60 2.49
N ALA A 182 -22.34 -7.81 2.72
CA ALA A 182 -22.16 -8.99 1.88
C ALA A 182 -23.50 -9.42 1.26
N ARG A 183 -23.52 -9.65 -0.05
CA ARG A 183 -24.74 -10.08 -0.77
C ARG A 183 -24.98 -11.59 -0.72
N LEU A 184 -23.91 -12.36 -0.52
CA LEU A 184 -23.94 -13.82 -0.42
C LEU A 184 -23.04 -14.27 0.72
N PHE A 185 -23.56 -15.15 1.57
CA PHE A 185 -22.84 -15.76 2.67
C PHE A 185 -22.84 -17.28 2.49
N MET A 186 -21.64 -17.87 2.40
CA MET A 186 -21.47 -19.32 2.27
C MET A 186 -20.66 -19.86 3.44
N LEU A 187 -21.13 -20.96 4.03
CA LEU A 187 -20.45 -21.71 5.07
C LEU A 187 -20.16 -23.11 4.54
N ASP A 188 -18.88 -23.48 4.46
CA ASP A 188 -18.47 -24.85 4.14
C ASP A 188 -17.75 -25.47 5.34
N GLY A 189 -18.34 -26.54 5.87
CA GLY A 189 -17.76 -27.34 6.95
C GLY A 189 -17.19 -28.61 6.34
N GLY A 190 -15.88 -28.72 6.26
CA GLY A 190 -15.22 -29.92 5.78
C GLY A 190 -15.42 -31.07 6.76
N CYS A 191 -16.42 -31.93 6.55
CA CYS A 191 -16.37 -33.28 7.09
C CYS A 191 -15.36 -34.07 6.25
N ASN A 192 -14.22 -34.45 6.85
CA ASN A 192 -13.37 -35.47 6.26
C ASN A 192 -14.17 -36.77 6.16
N ARG A 193 -14.65 -37.11 4.96
CA ARG A 193 -15.30 -38.40 4.66
C ARG A 193 -14.38 -39.63 4.87
N LYS A 194 -13.15 -39.43 5.33
CA LYS A 194 -12.17 -40.50 5.59
C LYS A 194 -12.29 -41.15 6.97
N ASP A 195 -13.13 -40.63 7.86
CA ASP A 195 -13.35 -41.20 9.20
C ASP A 195 -14.63 -42.04 9.31
N LEU A 196 -15.22 -42.43 8.16
CA LEU A 196 -16.43 -43.26 8.07
C LEU A 196 -16.19 -44.65 7.44
N SER A 197 -14.94 -45.13 7.40
CA SER A 197 -14.59 -46.47 6.92
C SER A 197 -13.99 -47.34 8.01
#